data_AF-A0A3R9X7G0-F1
#
_entry.id   AF-A0A3R9X7G0-F1
#
_cell.length_a   1.000
_cell.length_b   1.000
_cell.length_c   1.000
_cell.angle_alpha   90.00
_cell.angle_beta   90.00
_cell.angle_gamma   90.00
#
_symmetry.space_group_name_H-M   'P 1'
#
loop_
_entity.id
_entity.type
_entity.pdbx_description
1 polymer ?
#
loop_
_entity_poly.entity_id
_entity_poly.type
_entity_poly.pdbx_seq_one_letter_code
_entity_poly.pdbx_strand_id
1 'polypeptide(L)' 'MIKFYYLPNCGPCEATKPRAIQAAELTHHDILFINAQTRAPEDLASENVTVAPTISNGIRTIKGEQTVERLVRFFQEAS' A
#
# COMPACT_ATOMS: atom_id res chain seq x y z
N MET A 1 1.66 8.78 7.07
CA MET A 1 2.68 7.82 6.56
C MET A 1 1.98 6.74 5.76
N ILE A 2 2.42 6.48 4.52
CA ILE A 2 1.83 5.46 3.65
C ILE A 2 2.37 4.08 4.02
N LYS A 3 1.51 3.06 4.07
CA LYS A 3 1.93 1.67 4.26
C LYS A 3 1.54 0.83 3.05
N PHE A 4 2.47 0.02 2.54
CA PHE A 4 2.25 -0.92 1.44
C PHE A 4 2.46 -2.35 1.93
N TYR A 5 1.38 -3.10 2.08
CA TYR A 5 1.38 -4.50 2.47
C TYR A 5 1.51 -5.38 1.23
N TYR A 6 2.51 -6.24 1.21
CA TYR A 6 2.80 -7.12 0.08
C TYR A 6 3.03 -8.56 0.52
N LEU A 7 2.94 -9.48 -0.43
CA LEU A 7 3.39 -10.86 -0.30
C LEU A 7 4.58 -11.10 -1.24
N PRO A 8 5.55 -11.96 -0.89
CA PRO A 8 6.57 -12.42 -1.83
C PRO A 8 5.94 -13.14 -3.03
N ASN A 9 6.56 -13.02 -4.21
CA ASN A 9 6.09 -13.64 -5.46
C ASN A 9 4.64 -13.29 -5.82
N CYS A 10 4.28 -12.02 -5.60
CA CYS A 10 2.95 -11.50 -5.86
C CYS A 10 3.00 -10.58 -7.09
N GLY A 11 2.59 -11.08 -8.26
CA GLY A 11 2.58 -10.32 -9.52
C GLY A 11 1.92 -8.94 -9.40
N PRO A 12 0.69 -8.83 -8.82
CA PRO A 12 0.06 -7.53 -8.60
C PRO A 12 0.86 -6.61 -7.67
N CYS A 13 1.56 -7.17 -6.68
CA CYS A 13 2.40 -6.40 -5.77
C CYS A 13 3.63 -5.85 -6.49
N GLU A 14 4.30 -6.67 -7.31
CA GLU A 14 5.45 -6.29 -8.13
C GLU A 14 5.09 -5.21 -9.14
N ALA A 15 3.91 -5.30 -9.77
CA ALA A 15 3.41 -4.28 -10.69
C ALA A 15 3.07 -2.96 -9.98
N THR A 16 2.52 -3.01 -8.77
CA THR A 16 2.04 -1.81 -8.06
C THR A 16 3.15 -1.11 -7.28
N LYS A 17 4.15 -1.84 -6.78
CA LYS A 17 5.25 -1.29 -5.97
C LYS A 17 5.96 -0.08 -6.62
N PRO A 18 6.44 -0.14 -7.88
CA PRO A 18 7.10 1.02 -8.50
C PRO A 18 6.14 2.22 -8.65
N ARG A 19 4.85 1.96 -8.91
CA ARG A 19 3.82 3.01 -9.02
C ARG A 19 3.56 3.69 -7.68
N ALA A 20 3.60 2.93 -6.58
CA ALA A 20 3.45 3.46 -5.23
C ALA A 20 4.67 4.30 -4.80
N ILE A 21 5.89 3.90 -5.18
CA ILE A 21 7.10 4.70 -4.96
C ILE A 21 6.98 6.03 -5.70
N GLN A 22 6.63 5.99 -6.99
CA GLN A 22 6.46 7.21 -7.80
C GLN A 22 5.38 8.14 -7.23
N ALA A 23 4.23 7.60 -6.81
CA ALA A 23 3.18 8.40 -6.20
C ALA A 23 3.64 9.04 -4.88
N ALA A 24 4.40 8.32 -4.06
CA ALA A 24 4.96 8.82 -2.81
C ALA A 24 5.95 9.97 -3.05
N GLU A 25 6.81 9.86 -4.06
CA GLU A 25 7.73 10.94 -4.47
C GLU A 25 6.98 12.19 -4.94
N LEU A 26 5.96 12.03 -5.80
CA LEU A 26 5.15 13.13 -6.32
C LEU A 26 4.33 13.85 -5.25
N THR A 27 4.05 13.19 -4.14
CA THR A 27 3.22 13.72 -3.05
C THR A 27 4.01 14.00 -1.78
N HIS A 28 5.35 13.84 -1.82
CA HIS A 28 6.26 14.06 -0.70
C HIS A 28 5.90 13.26 0.56
N HIS A 29 5.45 12.01 0.40
CA HIS A 29 5.14 11.12 1.51
C HIS A 29 6.17 10.01 1.67
N ASP A 30 6.48 9.67 2.92
CA ASP A 30 7.19 8.43 3.24
C ASP A 30 6.29 7.21 3.03
N ILE A 31 6.88 6.14 2.51
CA ILE A 31 6.24 4.85 2.29
C ILE A 31 6.96 3.72 3.03
N LEU A 32 6.22 2.98 3.83
CA LEU A 32 6.69 1.79 4.55
C LEU A 32 6.21 0.52 3.83
N PHE A 33 7.14 -0.33 3.39
CA PHE A 33 6.83 -1.63 2.80
C PHE A 33 6.80 -2.72 3.87
N ILE A 34 5.67 -3.42 3.97
CA ILE A 34 5.43 -4.42 5.01
C ILE A 34 5.17 -5.77 4.34
N ASN A 35 6.00 -6.77 4.65
CA ASN A 35 5.74 -8.15 4.25
C ASN A 35 4.59 -8.70 5.11
N ALA A 36 3.41 -8.86 4.50
CA ALA A 36 2.23 -9.37 5.19
C ALA A 36 2.37 -10.85 5.58
N GLN A 37 3.24 -11.63 4.92
CA GLN A 37 3.45 -13.04 5.24
C GLN A 37 4.07 -13.25 6.63
N THR A 38 4.79 -12.26 7.15
CA THR A 38 5.48 -12.33 8.44
C THR A 38 4.68 -11.68 9.58
N ARG A 39 3.41 -11.33 9.34
CA ARG A 39 2.55 -10.64 10.31
C ARG A 39 1.49 -11.60 10.84
N ALA A 40 1.08 -11.39 12.09
CA ALA A 40 -0.05 -12.11 12.67
C ALA A 40 -1.34 -11.74 11.90
N PRO A 41 -2.23 -12.71 11.58
CA PRO A 41 -3.48 -12.42 10.87
C PRO A 41 -4.37 -11.39 11.58
N GLU A 42 -4.35 -11.36 12.91
CA GLU A 42 -5.14 -10.43 13.73
C GLU A 42 -4.66 -8.99 13.56
N ASP A 43 -3.33 -8.79 13.47
CA ASP A 43 -2.74 -7.48 13.19
C ASP A 43 -3.18 -6.99 11.81
N LEU A 44 -3.09 -7.85 10.79
CA LEU A 44 -3.49 -7.52 9.43
C LEU A 44 -4.99 -7.18 9.35
N ALA A 45 -5.84 -7.96 10.02
CA ALA A 45 -7.27 -7.72 10.08
C ALA A 45 -7.61 -6.38 10.75
N SER A 46 -6.91 -6.04 11.85
CA SER A 46 -7.07 -4.77 12.56
C SER A 46 -6.73 -3.55 11.67
N GLU A 47 -5.84 -3.74 10.71
CA GLU A 47 -5.45 -2.72 9.72
C GLU A 47 -6.21 -2.84 8.38
N ASN A 48 -7.26 -3.66 8.30
CA ASN A 48 -8.07 -3.93 7.10
C ASN A 48 -7.27 -4.49 5.91
N VAL A 49 -6.19 -5.24 6.18
CA VAL A 49 -5.35 -5.92 5.20
C VAL A 49 -5.85 -7.36 5.02
N THR A 50 -6.69 -7.57 4.01
CA THR A 50 -7.26 -8.90 3.71
C THR A 50 -6.67 -9.56 2.48
N VAL A 51 -6.00 -8.78 1.62
CA VAL A 51 -5.39 -9.23 0.36
C VAL A 51 -4.13 -8.41 0.09
N ALA A 52 -3.22 -8.92 -0.74
CA ALA A 52 -2.05 -8.19 -1.20
C ALA A 52 -2.14 -7.87 -2.71
N PRO A 53 -1.67 -6.70 -3.15
CA PRO A 53 -1.22 -5.59 -2.30
C PRO A 53 -2.39 -4.90 -1.61
N THR A 54 -2.16 -4.38 -0.41
CA THR A 54 -3.03 -3.38 0.24
C THR A 54 -2.20 -2.15 0.52
N ILE A 55 -2.71 -0.96 0.18
CA ILE A 55 -2.07 0.32 0.50
C ILE A 55 -2.95 1.09 1.49
N SER A 56 -2.37 1.55 2.59
CA SER A 56 -3.00 2.42 3.57
C SER A 56 -2.40 3.82 3.50
N ASN A 57 -3.25 4.85 3.53
CA ASN A 57 -2.82 6.24 3.66
C ASN A 57 -2.93 6.78 5.10
N GLY A 58 -3.26 5.91 6.07
CA GLY A 58 -3.49 6.29 7.47
C GLY A 58 -4.95 6.60 7.81
N ILE A 59 -5.80 6.87 6.82
CA ILE A 59 -7.25 7.08 7.00
C ILE A 59 -8.04 5.87 6.53
N ARG A 60 -7.69 5.34 5.36
CA ARG A 60 -8.37 4.18 4.75
C ARG A 60 -7.38 3.33 3.95
N THR A 61 -7.85 2.20 3.46
CA THR A 61 -7.07 1.26 2.65
C THR A 61 -7.66 1.09 1.25
N ILE A 62 -6.80 0.88 0.26
CA ILE A 62 -7.16 0.39 -1.08
C ILE A 62 -6.43 -0.93 -1.36
N LYS A 63 -7.02 -1.77 -2.22
CA LYS A 63 -6.62 -3.18 -2.40
C LYS A 63 -6.41 -3.50 -3.88
N GLY A 64 -5.48 -4.40 -4.17
CA GLY A 64 -5.17 -4.86 -5.52
C GLY A 64 -4.34 -3.88 -6.33
N GLU A 65 -4.15 -4.19 -7.61
CA GLU A 65 -3.33 -3.38 -8.52
C GLU A 65 -3.88 -1.95 -8.70
N GLN A 66 -2.99 -0.94 -8.68
CA GLN A 66 -3.35 0.48 -8.80
C GLN A 66 -2.54 1.18 -9.89
N THR A 67 -3.11 2.25 -10.46
CA THR A 67 -2.37 3.20 -11.32
C THR A 67 -1.72 4.31 -10.50
N VAL A 68 -0.75 5.00 -11.07
CA VAL A 68 -0.04 6.12 -10.41
C VAL A 68 -1.01 7.25 -10.08
N GLU A 69 -1.89 7.62 -11.01
CA GLU A 69 -2.84 8.73 -10.85
C GLU A 69 -3.81 8.49 -9.69
N ARG A 70 -4.25 7.24 -9.54
CA ARG A 70 -5.11 6.85 -8.42
C ARG A 70 -4.35 6.89 -7.09
N LEU A 71 -3.10 6.46 -7.08
CA LEU A 71 -2.25 6.49 -5.88
C LEU A 71 -1.92 7.93 -5.46
N VAL A 72 -1.63 8.83 -6.40
CA VAL A 72 -1.38 10.25 -6.11
C VAL A 72 -2.59 10.88 -5.42
N ARG A 73 -3.79 10.73 -5.99
CA ARG A 73 -5.03 11.24 -5.36
C ARG A 73 -5.23 10.63 -3.97
N PHE A 74 -5.00 9.33 -3.85
CA PHE A 74 -5.15 8.62 -2.60
C PHE A 74 -4.15 9.07 -1.51
N PHE A 75 -2.92 9.41 -1.89
CA PHE A 75 -1.89 9.86 -0.96
C PHE A 75 -2.13 11.31 -0.53
N GLN A 76 -2.64 12.16 -1.41
CA GLN A 76 -3.04 13.54 -1.06
C GLN A 76 -4.18 13.62 -0.03
N GLU A 77 -4.96 12.55 0.12
CA GLU A 77 -5.95 12.44 1.19
C GLU A 77 -5.31 12.14 2.56
N ALA A 78 -4.04 11.76 2.62
CA ALA A 78 -3.38 11.38 3.87
C ALA A 78 -3.30 12.56 4.84
N SER A 79 -3.50 12.27 6.13
CA SER A 79 -3.27 13.23 7.24
C SER A 79 -1.79 13.33 7.62
#